data_AF-A0A370MXL5-F1
#
_entry.id   AF-A0A370MXL5-F1
#
_cell.length_a   1.000
_cell.length_b   1.000
_cell.length_c   1.000
_cell.angle_alpha   90.00
_cell.angle_beta   90.00
_cell.angle_gamma   90.00
#
_symmetry.space_group_name_H-M   'P 1'
#
loop_
_entity.id
_entity.type
_entity.pdbx_description
1 polymer ?
#
loop_
_entity_poly.entity_id
_entity_poly.type
_entity_poly.pdbx_seq_one_letter_code
_entity_poly.pdbx_strand_id
1 'polypeptide(L)'
;MADIYLLAGLTLPQGVAPESLPATVTRFMADCWPGMSRTQMIARAKRRGLCLSFRATAPCPSGETGVFELRFNDGAVGCLMLARLQRVGGRSGKRRQTRRTEVSRPPPRDPRQTRLF
;
A
#
# COMPACT_ATOMS: atom_id res chain seq x y z
N MET A 1 -4.77 7.97 19.36
CA MET A 1 -3.64 7.35 18.64
C MET A 1 -4.11 7.12 17.22
N ALA A 2 -3.52 7.78 16.21
CA ALA A 2 -4.03 7.72 14.84
C ALA A 2 -3.81 6.33 14.23
N ASP A 3 -4.86 5.75 13.66
CA ASP A 3 -4.78 4.48 12.94
C ASP A 3 -3.81 4.59 11.75
N ILE A 4 -2.88 3.64 11.66
CA ILE A 4 -1.92 3.58 10.55
C ILE A 4 -2.51 2.68 9.49
N TYR A 5 -2.94 3.28 8.38
CA TYR A 5 -3.40 2.56 7.20
C TYR A 5 -2.25 2.36 6.22
N LEU A 6 -2.03 1.12 5.80
CA LEU A 6 -1.07 0.74 4.77
C LEU A 6 -1.79 0.28 3.52
N LEU A 7 -1.32 0.71 2.36
CA LEU A 7 -1.87 0.32 1.06
C LEU A 7 -1.60 -1.15 0.81
N ALA A 8 -2.65 -1.96 0.63
CA ALA A 8 -2.55 -3.35 0.18
C ALA A 8 -2.69 -3.45 -1.34
N GLY A 9 -3.47 -2.56 -1.96
CA GLY A 9 -3.62 -2.52 -3.42
C GLY A 9 -4.56 -1.41 -3.90
N LEU A 10 -4.49 -1.12 -5.19
CA LEU A 10 -5.37 -0.18 -5.89
C LEU A 10 -6.15 -0.92 -6.96
N THR A 11 -7.44 -0.64 -7.07
CA THR A 11 -8.33 -1.24 -8.07
C THR A 11 -9.27 -0.19 -8.62
N LEU A 12 -9.61 -0.30 -9.90
CA LEU A 12 -10.64 0.54 -10.51
C LEU A 12 -12.03 -0.03 -10.17
N PRO A 13 -13.04 0.85 -9.99
CA PRO A 13 -14.42 0.40 -9.89
C PRO A 13 -14.86 -0.27 -11.20
N GLN A 14 -15.83 -1.17 -11.08
CA GLN A 14 -16.34 -1.92 -12.24
C GLN A 14 -16.93 -0.97 -13.27
N GLY A 15 -16.55 -1.14 -14.54
CA GLY A 15 -17.00 -0.28 -15.65
C GLY A 15 -16.12 0.93 -15.94
N VAL A 16 -15.06 1.18 -15.16
CA VAL A 16 -14.05 2.20 -15.49
C VAL A 16 -12.88 1.55 -16.20
N ALA A 17 -12.69 1.90 -17.47
CA ALA A 17 -11.57 1.44 -18.26
C ALA A 17 -10.28 2.18 -17.84
N PRO A 18 -9.12 1.49 -17.74
CA PRO A 18 -7.87 2.15 -17.37
C PRO A 18 -7.43 3.22 -18.37
N GLU A 19 -7.78 3.08 -19.64
CA GLU A 19 -7.49 4.05 -20.71
C GLU A 19 -8.34 5.33 -20.63
N SER A 20 -9.48 5.31 -19.92
CA SER A 20 -10.30 6.51 -19.73
C SER A 20 -9.84 7.38 -18.56
N LEU A 21 -8.81 6.94 -17.84
CA LEU A 21 -8.25 7.68 -16.71
C LEU A 21 -7.40 8.86 -17.20
N PRO A 22 -7.50 10.02 -16.52
CA PRO A 22 -6.57 11.11 -16.76
C PRO A 22 -5.12 10.65 -16.56
N ALA A 23 -4.21 11.06 -17.44
CA ALA A 23 -2.80 10.67 -17.39
C ALA A 23 -2.15 10.94 -16.02
N THR A 24 -2.59 11.99 -15.31
CA THR A 24 -2.14 12.33 -13.96
C THR A 24 -2.52 11.25 -12.93
N VAL A 25 -3.72 10.66 -13.05
CA VAL A 25 -4.17 9.55 -12.20
C VAL A 25 -3.37 8.29 -12.50
N THR A 26 -3.15 7.97 -13.77
CA THR A 26 -2.32 6.81 -14.18
C THR A 26 -0.89 6.93 -13.65
N ARG A 27 -0.29 8.12 -13.71
CA ARG A 27 1.04 8.39 -13.12
C ARG A 27 1.03 8.26 -11.60
N PHE A 28 -0.03 8.74 -10.93
CA PHE A 28 -0.20 8.55 -9.50
C PHE A 28 -0.28 7.07 -9.13
N MET A 29 -1.01 6.26 -9.90
CA MET A 29 -1.09 4.81 -9.67
C MET A 29 0.29 4.14 -9.77
N ALA A 30 1.09 4.50 -10.78
CA ALA A 30 2.44 4.00 -10.95
C ALA A 30 3.39 4.43 -9.81
N ASP A 31 3.14 5.58 -9.20
CA ASP A 31 3.89 6.07 -8.04
C ASP A 31 3.54 5.35 -6.73
N CYS A 32 2.44 4.58 -6.68
CA CYS A 32 1.97 3.85 -5.51
C CYS A 32 2.55 2.43 -5.41
N TRP A 33 2.80 1.97 -4.18
CA TRP A 33 3.29 0.61 -3.91
C TRP A 33 2.63 -0.01 -2.68
N PRO A 34 2.54 -1.36 -2.59
CA PRO A 34 2.05 -2.05 -1.40
C PRO A 34 2.90 -1.72 -0.16
N GLY A 35 2.25 -1.32 0.93
CA GLY A 35 2.87 -0.86 2.18
C GLY A 35 2.99 0.66 2.31
N MET A 36 2.62 1.43 1.27
CA MET A 36 2.59 2.89 1.35
C MET A 36 1.55 3.37 2.36
N SER A 37 1.88 4.35 3.20
CA SER A 37 0.92 4.90 4.16
C SER A 37 -0.07 5.89 3.53
N ARG A 38 -1.23 6.07 4.17
CA ARG A 38 -2.22 7.08 3.76
C ARG A 38 -1.61 8.48 3.56
N THR A 39 -0.77 8.93 4.49
CA THR A 39 -0.13 10.25 4.40
C THR A 39 0.84 10.35 3.23
N GLN A 40 1.59 9.27 2.94
CA GLN A 40 2.48 9.21 1.78
C GLN A 40 1.69 9.28 0.47
N MET A 41 0.55 8.59 0.38
CA MET A 41 -0.36 8.69 -0.77
C MET A 41 -0.84 10.13 -0.98
N ILE A 42 -1.33 10.80 0.08
CA ILE A 42 -1.79 12.20 0.00
C ILE A 42 -0.65 13.12 -0.47
N ALA A 43 0.54 12.97 0.10
CA ALA A 43 1.69 13.79 -0.26
C ALA A 43 2.07 13.61 -1.74
N ARG A 44 2.01 12.38 -2.27
CA ARG A 44 2.28 12.10 -3.68
C ARG A 44 1.19 12.65 -4.61
N ALA A 45 -0.08 12.51 -4.25
CA ALA A 45 -1.19 13.11 -4.99
C ALA A 45 -1.03 14.63 -5.09
N LYS A 46 -0.74 15.31 -3.97
CA LYS A 46 -0.49 16.75 -3.94
C LYS A 46 0.67 17.18 -4.85
N ARG A 47 1.77 16.43 -4.87
CA ARG A 47 2.91 16.70 -5.78
C ARG A 47 2.54 16.60 -7.26
N ARG A 48 1.46 15.89 -7.60
CA ARG A 48 0.92 15.76 -8.97
C ARG A 48 -0.22 16.75 -9.24
N GLY A 49 -0.52 17.67 -8.31
CA GLY A 49 -1.65 18.60 -8.43
C GLY A 49 -3.03 17.96 -8.15
N LEU A 50 -3.07 16.75 -7.60
CA LEU A 50 -4.31 16.05 -7.29
C LEU A 50 -4.73 16.30 -5.84
N CYS A 51 -6.01 16.64 -5.66
CA CYS A 51 -6.66 16.60 -4.35
C CYS A 51 -7.24 15.20 -4.13
N LEU A 52 -6.79 14.54 -3.07
CA LEU A 52 -7.14 13.15 -2.80
C LEU A 52 -7.91 13.03 -1.48
N SER A 53 -9.13 12.50 -1.59
CA SER A 53 -10.02 12.26 -0.45
C SER A 53 -10.26 10.77 -0.26
N PHE A 54 -10.26 10.31 0.99
CA PHE A 54 -10.56 8.92 1.35
C PHE A 54 -11.93 8.84 2.02
N ARG A 55 -12.75 7.91 1.57
CA ARG A 55 -14.01 7.55 2.21
C ARG A 55 -14.03 6.04 2.45
N ALA A 56 -14.25 5.62 3.69
CA ALA A 56 -14.41 4.19 3.98
C ALA A 56 -15.74 3.71 3.38
N THR A 57 -15.74 2.60 2.64
CA THR A 57 -16.98 2.02 2.12
C THR A 57 -17.75 1.25 3.20
N ALA A 58 -17.02 0.73 4.20
CA ALA A 58 -17.57 0.03 5.34
C ALA A 58 -16.68 0.24 6.59
N PRO A 59 -17.20 0.04 7.80
CA PRO A 59 -16.38 -0.02 9.01
C PRO A 59 -15.29 -1.11 8.85
N CYS A 60 -14.04 -0.76 9.13
CA CYS A 60 -12.90 -1.67 9.02
C CYS A 60 -12.29 -1.93 10.42
N PRO A 61 -12.40 -3.16 10.96
CA PRO A 61 -11.76 -3.56 12.19
C PRO A 61 -10.23 -3.43 12.12
N SER A 62 -9.58 -3.29 13.28
CA SER A 62 -8.11 -3.30 13.33
C SER A 62 -7.56 -4.68 12.90
N GLY A 63 -6.51 -4.68 12.08
CA GLY A 63 -5.90 -5.89 11.53
C GLY A 63 -6.51 -6.35 10.20
N GLU A 64 -7.68 -5.84 9.84
CA GLU A 64 -8.34 -6.18 8.58
C GLU A 64 -7.98 -5.22 7.43
N THR A 65 -8.26 -5.68 6.21
CA THR A 65 -8.14 -4.87 5.00
C THR A 65 -9.49 -4.29 4.65
N GLY A 66 -9.63 -2.97 4.81
CA GLY A 66 -10.82 -2.23 4.42
C GLY A 66 -10.72 -1.76 2.98
N VAL A 67 -11.87 -1.61 2.33
CA VAL A 67 -11.98 -0.92 1.04
C VAL A 67 -12.29 0.55 1.29
N PHE A 68 -11.53 1.42 0.63
CA PHE A 68 -11.66 2.86 0.72
C PHE A 68 -11.86 3.42 -0.68
N GLU A 69 -12.90 4.21 -0.85
CA GLU A 69 -13.07 5.06 -2.03
C GLU A 69 -12.03 6.17 -1.99
N LEU A 70 -11.22 6.24 -3.04
CA LEU A 70 -10.34 7.34 -3.36
C LEU A 70 -11.04 8.24 -4.36
N ARG A 71 -11.24 9.50 -3.99
CA ARG A 71 -11.74 10.51 -4.92
C ARG A 71 -10.59 11.45 -5.27
N PHE A 72 -10.29 11.53 -6.55
CA PHE A 72 -9.30 12.43 -7.12
C PHE A 72 -10.03 13.59 -7.76
N ASN A 73 -9.63 14.82 -7.43
CA ASN A 73 -10.05 16.00 -8.15
C ASN A 73 -8.81 16.76 -8.59
N ASP A 74 -8.75 17.13 -9.87
CA ASP A 74 -7.75 18.06 -10.41
C ASP A 74 -8.30 19.50 -10.57
N GLY A 75 -9.53 19.74 -10.11
CA GLY A 75 -10.25 21.02 -10.22
C GLY A 75 -11.24 21.08 -11.38
N ALA A 76 -11.14 20.19 -12.37
CA ALA A 76 -12.04 20.15 -13.53
C ALA A 76 -12.77 18.81 -13.66
N VAL A 77 -12.11 17.70 -13.32
CA VAL A 77 -12.64 16.33 -13.46
C VAL A 77 -12.44 15.56 -12.15
N GLY A 78 -13.51 14.89 -11.73
CA GLY A 78 -13.48 13.96 -10.60
C GLY A 78 -13.28 12.52 -11.09
N CYS A 79 -12.32 11.79 -10.51
CA CYS A 79 -12.11 10.37 -10.76
C CYS A 79 -12.28 9.57 -9.45
N LEU A 80 -12.87 8.38 -9.55
CA LEU A 80 -13.07 7.48 -8.41
C LEU A 80 -12.25 6.20 -8.58
N MET A 81 -11.53 5.82 -7.54
CA MET A 81 -10.86 4.53 -7.43
C MET A 81 -11.16 3.85 -6.10
N LEU A 82 -10.81 2.57 -6.00
CA LEU A 82 -10.87 1.81 -4.76
C LEU A 82 -9.45 1.49 -4.29
N ALA A 83 -9.12 1.89 -3.06
CA ALA A 83 -7.94 1.46 -2.34
C ALA A 83 -8.28 0.38 -1.33
N ARG A 84 -7.53 -0.70 -1.34
CA ARG A 84 -7.51 -1.67 -0.25
C ARG A 84 -6.47 -1.21 0.75
N LEU A 85 -6.89 -0.80 1.95
CA LEU A 85 -5.99 -0.36 3.01
C LEU A 85 -6.09 -1.31 4.20
N GLN A 86 -4.96 -1.82 4.66
CA GLN A 86 -4.87 -2.59 5.88
C GLN A 86 -4.75 -1.65 7.08
N ARG A 87 -5.65 -1.80 8.05
CA ARG A 87 -5.59 -1.06 9.31
C ARG A 87 -4.59 -1.72 10.25
N VAL A 88 -3.38 -1.19 10.29
CA VAL A 88 -2.36 -1.60 11.26
C VAL A 88 -2.61 -0.77 12.51
N GLY A 89 -3.41 -1.29 13.43
CA GLY A 89 -3.75 -0.59 14.68
C GLY A 89 -2.52 0.05 15.33
N GLY A 90 -2.69 1.21 15.97
CA GLY A 90 -1.59 1.94 16.60
C GLY A 90 -0.76 0.99 17.45
N ARG A 91 0.54 0.89 17.16
CA ARG A 91 1.49 -0.13 17.66
C ARG A 91 1.29 -0.43 19.15
N SER A 92 0.39 -1.34 19.47
CA SER A 92 0.36 -2.06 20.74
C SER A 92 1.13 -3.34 20.47
N GLY A 93 2.31 -3.42 21.07
CA GLY A 93 3.33 -4.42 20.74
C GLY A 93 2.79 -5.84 20.79
N LYS A 94 2.88 -6.56 19.66
CA LYS A 94 3.24 -7.98 19.53
C LYS A 94 2.99 -8.43 18.09
N ARG A 95 3.91 -9.27 17.56
CA ARG A 95 3.98 -9.93 16.22
C ARG A 95 4.59 -9.06 15.10
N ARG A 96 5.85 -9.20 14.64
CA ARG A 96 6.63 -10.40 14.19
C ARG A 96 5.75 -11.20 13.21
N GLN A 97 5.94 -11.28 11.89
CA GLN A 97 7.05 -11.62 10.97
C GLN A 97 6.44 -11.35 9.56
N THR A 98 7.09 -11.07 8.43
CA THR A 98 8.21 -11.72 7.75
C THR A 98 8.45 -10.91 6.47
N ARG A 99 9.61 -10.26 6.32
CA ARG A 99 10.26 -9.89 5.04
C ARG A 99 11.54 -9.10 5.34
N ARG A 100 12.41 -9.70 6.15
CA ARG A 100 13.84 -9.57 5.93
C ARG A 100 14.25 -10.90 5.36
N THR A 101 14.74 -10.86 4.13
CA THR A 101 15.46 -11.95 3.47
C THR A 101 16.30 -12.68 4.50
N GLU A 102 15.83 -13.86 4.89
CA GLU A 102 16.61 -14.80 5.65
C GLU A 102 17.67 -15.28 4.65
N VAL A 103 18.83 -14.63 4.69
CA VAL A 103 20.03 -15.18 4.08
C VAL A 103 20.19 -16.54 4.73
N SER A 104 19.96 -17.59 3.95
CA SER A 104 20.18 -18.98 4.34
C SER A 104 21.53 -19.03 5.06
N ARG A 105 21.49 -19.26 6.38
CA ARG A 105 22.74 -19.53 7.10
C ARG A 105 23.25 -20.86 6.53
N PRO A 106 24.49 -20.91 6.04
CA PRO A 106 25.05 -22.17 5.58
C PRO A 106 25.01 -23.17 6.75
N PRO A 107 24.74 -24.45 6.46
CA PRO A 107 24.65 -25.47 7.50
C PRO A 107 25.97 -25.54 8.29
N PRO A 108 25.93 -25.93 9.57
CA PRO A 108 27.14 -26.12 10.37
C PRO A 108 28.10 -27.06 9.64
N ARG A 109 29.30 -26.57 9.30
CA ARG A 109 30.33 -27.41 8.67
C ARG A 109 30.85 -28.40 9.71
N ASP A 110 30.86 -29.68 9.36
CA ASP A 110 31.44 -30.75 10.18
C ASP A 110 32.97 -30.53 10.26
N PRO A 111 33.59 -30.54 11.46
CA PRO A 111 35.04 -30.39 11.62
C PRO A 111 35.87 -31.49 10.95
N ARG A 112 35.26 -32.56 10.41
CA ARG A 112 35.95 -33.59 9.63
C ARG A 112 36.20 -33.20 8.16
N GLN A 113 35.61 -32.12 7.66
CA GLN A 113 35.74 -31.70 6.25
C GLN A 113 36.92 -30.75 5.96
N THR A 114 37.90 -30.63 6.87
CA THR A 114 39.05 -29.72 6.70
C THR A 114 40.14 -30.26 5.78
N ARG A 115 39.79 -30.66 4.55
CA ARG A 115 40.73 -30.92 3.45
C ARG A 115 39.92 -31.21 2.18
N LEU A 116 39.73 -30.20 1.36
CA LEU A 116 39.64 -30.28 -0.11
C LEU A 116 39.52 -28.82 -0.60
N PHE A 117 40.68 -28.31 -1.04
CA PHE A 117 40.94 -27.02 -1.70
C PHE A 117 41.01 -25.78 -0.80
#